data_AF-A0A9P5UD44-F1
#
_entry.id   AF-A0A9P5UD44-F1
#
_cell.length_a   1.000
_cell.length_b   1.000
_cell.length_c   1.000
_cell.angle_alpha   90.00
_cell.angle_beta   90.00
_cell.angle_gamma   90.00
#
_symmetry.space_group_name_H-M   'P 1'
#
loop_
_entity.id
_entity.type
_entity.pdbx_description
1 polymer ?
#
loop_
_entity_poly.entity_id
_entity_poly.type
_entity_poly.pdbx_seq_one_letter_code
_entity_poly.pdbx_strand_id
1 'polypeptide(L)'
;LATFIGEVKAVQFKMEEAGLDVSDQEIILAITLGLLPSYATVISSFNTVAADVLTLDYVTNQLLNDEVAQLADGTSKPTTTNIEHDAKDMALAAAAPAVNRTCFFCDKHGHFKDECPE
;
A
#
# COMPACT_ATOMS: atom_id res chain seq x y z
N LEU A 1 -8.13 10.40 3.01
CA LEU A 1 -8.66 9.59 4.13
C LEU A 1 -8.99 10.43 5.36
N ALA A 2 -8.10 11.33 5.80
CA ALA A 2 -8.34 12.20 6.97
C ALA A 2 -9.68 12.96 6.92
N THR A 3 -10.06 13.51 5.77
CA THR A 3 -11.37 14.19 5.60
C THR A 3 -12.55 13.27 5.89
N PHE A 4 -12.54 12.05 5.35
CA PHE A 4 -13.60 11.06 5.59
C PHE A 4 -13.70 10.65 7.06
N ILE A 5 -12.57 10.40 7.73
CA ILE A 5 -12.56 10.11 9.17
C ILE A 5 -13.15 11.28 9.97
N GLY A 6 -12.83 12.52 9.58
CA GLY A 6 -13.40 13.72 10.17
C GLY A 6 -14.93 13.83 9.97
N GLU A 7 -15.43 13.46 8.80
CA GLU A 7 -16.87 13.43 8.52
C GLU A 7 -17.60 12.39 9.37
N VAL A 8 -17.05 11.18 9.51
CA VAL A 8 -17.63 10.13 10.36
C VAL A 8 -17.69 10.59 11.82
N LYS A 9 -16.61 11.19 12.34
CA LYS A 9 -16.59 11.77 13.70
C LYS A 9 -17.58 12.92 13.87
N ALA A 10 -17.79 13.74 12.84
CA ALA A 10 -18.80 14.79 12.88
C ALA A 10 -20.23 14.23 12.93
N VAL A 11 -20.49 13.08 12.28
CA VAL A 11 -21.78 12.38 12.38
C VAL A 11 -21.97 11.77 13.77
N GLN A 12 -20.94 11.12 14.33
CA GLN A 12 -20.94 10.62 15.71
C GLN A 12 -21.33 11.74 16.69
N PHE A 13 -20.65 12.89 16.61
CA PHE A 13 -20.92 14.02 17.50
C PHE A 13 -22.38 14.49 17.43
N LYS A 14 -22.96 14.55 16.23
CA LYS A 14 -24.37 14.93 16.04
C LYS A 14 -25.34 13.89 16.62
N MET A 15 -24.98 12.61 16.57
CA MET A 15 -25.77 11.54 17.17
C MET A 15 -25.73 11.64 18.70
N GLU A 16 -24.55 11.87 19.28
CA GLU A 16 -24.38 12.08 20.72
C GLU A 16 -25.14 13.31 21.21
N GLU A 17 -25.13 14.42 20.45
CA GLU A 17 -25.93 15.61 20.74
C GLU A 17 -27.44 15.33 20.74
N ALA A 18 -27.89 14.40 19.89
CA ALA A 18 -29.27 13.93 19.86
C ALA A 18 -29.61 12.92 20.97
N GLY A 19 -28.66 12.60 21.86
CA GLY A 19 -28.82 11.64 22.96
C GLY A 19 -28.67 10.18 22.53
N LEU A 20 -28.08 9.91 21.37
CA LEU A 20 -27.73 8.57 20.92
C LEU A 20 -26.29 8.26 21.34
N ASP A 21 -26.10 7.19 22.12
CA ASP A 21 -24.77 6.69 22.45
C ASP A 21 -24.22 5.91 21.25
N VAL A 22 -23.05 6.31 20.74
CA VAL A 22 -22.39 5.65 19.61
C VAL A 22 -21.07 5.07 20.13
N SER A 23 -20.98 3.75 20.11
CA SER A 23 -19.80 3.04 20.59
C SER A 23 -18.61 3.15 19.62
N ASP A 24 -17.39 3.06 20.16
CA ASP A 24 -16.16 2.97 19.36
C ASP A 24 -16.23 1.86 18.31
N GLN A 25 -16.88 0.74 18.62
CA GLN A 25 -17.04 -0.39 17.70
C GLN A 25 -17.90 -0.02 16.48
N GLU A 26 -18.97 0.74 16.68
CA GLU A 26 -19.83 1.22 15.59
C GLU A 26 -19.08 2.23 14.70
N ILE A 27 -18.22 3.06 15.29
CA ILE A 27 -17.39 4.02 14.54
C ILE A 27 -16.31 3.28 13.74
N ILE A 28 -15.62 2.31 14.35
CA ILE A 28 -14.63 1.46 13.66
C ILE A 28 -15.30 0.71 12.51
N LEU A 29 -16.50 0.19 12.71
CA LEU A 29 -17.28 -0.45 11.65
C LEU A 29 -17.62 0.53 10.53
N ALA A 30 -18.15 1.70 10.86
CA ALA A 30 -18.50 2.74 9.88
C ALA A 30 -17.29 3.18 9.05
N ILE A 31 -16.14 3.35 9.70
CA ILE A 31 -14.88 3.67 9.01
C ILE A 31 -14.51 2.51 8.09
N THR A 32 -14.34 1.29 8.60
CA THR A 32 -13.83 0.14 7.83
C THR A 32 -14.73 -0.26 6.66
N LEU A 33 -16.05 -0.08 6.76
CA LEU A 33 -16.99 -0.31 5.66
C LEU A 33 -16.98 0.81 4.60
N GLY A 34 -16.63 2.03 4.99
CA GLY A 34 -16.60 3.19 4.09
C GLY A 34 -15.28 3.42 3.35
N LEU A 35 -14.25 2.61 3.62
CA LEU A 35 -12.94 2.74 2.99
C LEU A 35 -12.93 2.21 1.54
N LEU A 36 -12.04 2.79 0.72
CA LEU A 36 -11.79 2.30 -0.63
C LEU A 36 -11.06 0.94 -0.59
N PRO A 37 -11.18 0.12 -1.66
CA PRO A 37 -10.51 -1.18 -1.74
C PRO A 37 -8.99 -1.16 -1.58
N SER A 38 -8.32 -0.01 -1.82
CA SER A 38 -6.87 0.13 -1.61
C SER A 38 -6.45 -0.09 -0.16
N TYR A 39 -7.36 0.09 0.80
CA TYR A 39 -7.10 -0.12 2.22
C TYR A 39 -7.36 -1.56 2.70
N ALA A 40 -7.73 -2.49 1.80
CA ALA A 40 -8.10 -3.86 2.17
C ALA A 40 -7.01 -4.60 2.96
N THR A 41 -5.73 -4.36 2.64
CA THR A 41 -4.59 -4.98 3.34
C THR A 41 -4.52 -4.55 4.80
N VAL A 42 -4.70 -3.26 5.09
CA VAL A 42 -4.73 -2.74 6.46
C VAL A 42 -5.99 -3.18 7.21
N ILE A 43 -7.14 -3.20 6.54
CA ILE A 43 -8.37 -3.72 7.16
C ILE A 43 -8.17 -5.19 7.56
N SER A 44 -7.51 -5.99 6.72
CA SER A 44 -7.22 -7.38 7.05
C SER A 44 -6.24 -7.53 8.22
N SER A 45 -5.31 -6.59 8.42
CA SER A 45 -4.36 -6.66 9.54
C SER A 45 -5.05 -6.45 10.88
N PHE A 46 -6.14 -5.67 10.93
CA PHE A 46 -6.94 -5.48 12.14
C PHE A 46 -7.54 -6.78 12.69
N ASN A 47 -7.84 -7.75 11.83
CA ASN A 47 -8.36 -9.06 12.27
C ASN A 47 -7.34 -9.88 13.10
N THR A 48 -6.06 -9.49 13.07
CA THR A 48 -4.99 -10.14 13.84
C THR A 48 -4.72 -9.44 15.17
N VAL A 49 -5.29 -8.24 15.37
CA VAL A 49 -5.13 -7.45 16.60
C VAL A 49 -6.14 -7.92 17.63
N ALA A 50 -5.70 -8.02 18.89
CA ALA A 50 -6.58 -8.40 19.98
C ALA A 50 -7.65 -7.32 20.23
N ALA A 51 -8.88 -7.75 20.55
CA ALA A 51 -10.04 -6.86 20.63
C ALA A 51 -9.92 -5.77 21.73
N ASP A 52 -9.13 -6.03 22.77
CA ASP A 52 -8.82 -5.09 23.85
C ASP A 52 -7.89 -3.95 23.41
N VAL A 53 -7.11 -4.17 22.34
CA VAL A 53 -6.16 -3.18 21.79
C VAL A 53 -6.73 -2.46 20.57
N LEU A 54 -7.76 -3.01 19.92
CA LEU A 54 -8.40 -2.45 18.73
C LEU A 54 -9.31 -1.25 19.09
N THR A 55 -8.69 -0.14 19.48
CA THR A 55 -9.37 1.11 19.80
C THR A 55 -9.55 1.98 18.56
N LEU A 56 -10.47 2.96 18.64
CA LEU A 56 -10.70 3.91 17.55
C LEU A 56 -9.44 4.70 17.19
N ASP A 57 -8.64 5.07 18.19
CA ASP A 57 -7.37 5.78 17.99
C ASP A 57 -6.33 4.91 17.30
N TYR A 58 -6.23 3.63 17.68
CA TYR A 58 -5.32 2.70 17.01
C TYR A 58 -5.66 2.56 15.53
N VAL A 59 -6.93 2.32 15.22
CA VAL A 59 -7.42 2.20 13.83
C VAL A 59 -7.17 3.48 13.04
N THR A 60 -7.50 4.64 13.62
CA THR A 60 -7.30 5.95 12.98
C THR A 60 -5.82 6.19 12.64
N ASN A 61 -4.93 5.95 13.61
CA ASN A 61 -3.48 6.15 13.41
C ASN A 61 -2.91 5.18 12.37
N GLN A 62 -3.32 3.91 12.40
CA GLN A 62 -2.84 2.91 11.45
C GLN A 62 -3.28 3.26 10.01
N LEU A 63 -4.53 3.69 9.85
CA LEU A 63 -5.07 4.13 8.56
C LEU A 63 -4.34 5.36 8.02
N LEU A 64 -4.07 6.36 8.85
CA LEU A 64 -3.32 7.56 8.44
C LEU A 64 -1.86 7.22 8.09
N ASN A 65 -1.22 6.34 8.85
CA ASN A 65 0.13 5.88 8.54
C ASN A 65 0.18 5.13 7.20
N ASP A 66 -0.82 4.32 6.91
CA ASP A 66 -0.93 3.63 5.63
C ASP A 66 -1.22 4.58 4.45
N GLU A 67 -2.02 5.64 4.64
CA GLU A 67 -2.20 6.69 3.62
C GLU A 67 -0.85 7.32 3.24
N VAL A 68 0.00 7.62 4.22
CA VAL A 68 1.35 8.15 3.97
C VAL A 68 2.23 7.12 3.24
N ALA A 69 2.14 5.84 3.60
CA ALA A 69 2.89 4.77 2.94
C ALA A 69 2.45 4.57 1.48
N GLN A 70 1.14 4.55 1.20
CA GLN A 70 0.60 4.44 -0.15
C GLN A 70 1.05 5.61 -1.05
N LEU A 71 1.13 6.83 -0.51
CA LEU A 71 1.63 8.00 -1.24
C LEU A 71 3.12 7.88 -1.58
N ALA A 72 3.93 7.25 -0.72
CA ALA A 72 5.34 7.01 -0.99
C ALA A 72 5.56 5.91 -2.05
N ASP A 73 4.72 4.88 -2.05
CA ASP A 73 4.85 3.71 -2.92
C ASP A 73 4.25 3.91 -4.33
N GLY A 74 3.42 4.94 -4.52
CA GLY A 74 2.80 5.33 -5.79
C GLY A 74 3.76 5.75 -6.93
N THR A 75 5.08 5.60 -6.76
CA THR A 75 6.10 5.90 -7.78
C THR A 75 6.70 4.65 -8.45
N SER A 76 6.21 3.44 -8.16
CA SER A 76 6.84 2.19 -8.61
C SER A 76 5.96 1.33 -9.53
N LYS A 77 6.30 1.37 -10.84
CA LYS A 77 6.01 0.43 -11.95
C LYS A 77 4.64 0.47 -12.67
N PRO A 78 4.64 0.75 -13.99
CA PRO A 78 3.72 0.10 -14.91
C PRO A 78 4.24 -1.32 -15.22
N THR A 79 3.41 -2.31 -14.92
CA THR A 79 3.51 -3.67 -15.45
C THR A 79 3.08 -3.64 -16.92
N THR A 80 4.03 -3.74 -17.85
CA THR A 80 3.74 -4.08 -19.24
C THR A 80 4.09 -5.54 -19.46
N THR A 81 3.05 -6.37 -19.43
CA THR A 81 3.01 -7.67 -20.10
C THR A 81 3.22 -7.45 -21.60
N ASN A 82 4.17 -8.17 -22.20
CA ASN A 82 4.05 -8.67 -23.56
C ASN A 82 4.99 -9.88 -23.73
N ILE A 83 4.38 -11.01 -24.06
CA ILE A 83 5.00 -12.27 -24.46
C ILE A 83 5.33 -12.18 -25.96
N GLU A 84 6.34 -12.96 -26.38
CA GLU A 84 6.57 -13.56 -27.71
C GLU A 84 7.81 -13.08 -28.48
N HIS A 85 8.92 -13.85 -28.40
CA HIS A 85 9.48 -14.56 -29.56
C HIS A 85 10.60 -15.56 -29.22
N ASP A 86 10.39 -16.77 -29.72
CA ASP A 86 11.30 -17.76 -30.30
C ASP A 86 12.57 -18.29 -29.63
N ALA A 87 12.70 -19.61 -29.80
CA ALA A 87 13.70 -20.49 -29.22
C ALA A 87 14.93 -20.66 -30.12
N LYS A 88 16.13 -20.65 -29.52
CA LYS A 88 17.20 -21.61 -29.88
C LYS A 88 18.39 -21.62 -28.91
N ASP A 89 18.80 -22.84 -28.61
CA ASP A 89 20.15 -23.32 -28.27
C ASP A 89 20.73 -23.13 -26.85
N MET A 90 21.38 -24.22 -26.44
CA MET A 90 21.78 -24.64 -25.09
C MET A 90 23.16 -24.09 -24.68
N ALA A 91 23.32 -23.67 -23.42
CA ALA A 91 24.52 -23.94 -22.59
C ALA A 91 24.31 -23.49 -21.13
N LEU A 92 24.78 -24.31 -20.20
CA LEU A 92 24.65 -24.20 -18.75
C LEU A 92 25.73 -23.27 -18.15
N ALA A 93 25.33 -22.10 -17.62
CA ALA A 93 26.05 -21.40 -16.55
C ALA A 93 25.14 -20.33 -15.92
N ALA A 94 25.14 -20.25 -14.59
CA ALA A 94 24.27 -19.41 -13.79
C ALA A 94 24.35 -17.91 -14.18
N ALA A 95 23.34 -17.43 -14.91
CA ALA A 95 23.13 -16.02 -15.16
C ALA A 95 21.86 -15.58 -14.40
N ALA A 96 22.04 -14.73 -13.40
CA ALA A 96 20.96 -13.94 -12.85
C ALA A 96 20.18 -13.28 -14.01
N PRO A 97 18.85 -13.16 -13.94
CA PRO A 97 18.07 -12.60 -15.04
C PRO A 97 18.67 -11.23 -15.39
N ALA A 98 19.03 -11.08 -16.67
CA ALA A 98 19.47 -9.83 -17.24
C ALA A 98 18.33 -8.82 -17.10
N VAL A 99 18.26 -8.18 -15.94
CA VAL A 99 17.47 -6.98 -15.72
C VAL A 99 18.01 -6.01 -16.75
N ASN A 100 17.18 -5.61 -17.70
CA ASN A 100 17.43 -4.53 -18.64
C ASN A 100 17.60 -3.22 -17.85
N ARG A 101 18.73 -3.09 -17.16
CA ARG A 101 19.08 -2.00 -16.25
C ARG A 101 20.07 -1.10 -16.95
N THR A 102 19.76 0.19 -16.94
CA THR A 102 20.58 1.24 -17.53
C THR A 102 21.64 1.70 -16.53
N CYS A 103 22.88 1.80 -16.96
CA CYS A 103 23.97 2.36 -16.16
C CYS A 103 23.81 3.88 -16.07
N PHE A 104 23.61 4.43 -14.88
CA PHE A 104 23.46 5.88 -14.64
C PHE A 104 24.72 6.72 -14.92
N PHE A 105 25.84 6.09 -15.27
CA PHE A 105 27.09 6.78 -15.60
C PHE A 105 27.27 6.99 -17.11
N CYS A 106 26.90 6.00 -17.93
CA CYS A 106 27.12 6.03 -19.38
C CYS A 106 25.84 5.86 -20.21
N ASP A 107 24.68 5.74 -19.55
CA ASP A 107 23.35 5.51 -20.13
C ASP A 107 23.22 4.26 -21.02
N LYS A 108 24.17 3.31 -20.93
CA LYS A 108 24.10 2.02 -21.64
C LYS A 108 23.46 0.94 -20.77
N HIS A 109 22.76 0.00 -21.40
CA HIS A 109 22.11 -1.12 -20.72
C HIS A 109 23.07 -2.29 -20.45
N GLY A 110 22.82 -3.04 -19.37
CA GLY A 110 23.42 -4.35 -19.13
C GLY A 110 24.49 -4.43 -18.03
N HIS A 111 24.86 -3.33 -17.38
CA HIS A 111 25.87 -3.30 -16.31
C HIS A 111 25.54 -2.26 -15.23
N PHE A 112 26.14 -2.37 -14.05
CA PHE A 112 26.08 -1.35 -12.98
C PHE A 112 27.27 -0.38 -13.08
N LYS A 113 27.24 0.75 -12.36
CA LYS A 113 28.34 1.73 -12.37
C LYS A 113 29.71 1.08 -12.08
N ASP A 114 29.73 0.10 -11.19
CA ASP A 114 30.96 -0.61 -10.77
C ASP A 114 31.53 -1.52 -11.87
N GLU A 115 30.72 -1.86 -12.88
CA GLU A 115 31.08 -2.71 -14.02
C GLU A 115 31.13 -1.90 -15.33
N CYS A 116 31.13 -0.56 -15.25
CA CYS A 116 31.18 0.31 -16.43
C CYS A 116 32.59 0.28 -17.02
N PRO A 117 32.77 -0.14 -18.30
CA PRO A 117 34.01 0.12 -19.00
C PRO A 117 34.15 1.63 -19.15
N GLU A 118 35.27 2.19 -18.70
CA GLU A 118 35.57 3.62 -18.65
C GLU A 118 35.11 4.43 -19.88
#